data_AF-A0A345VJJ7-F1
#
_entry.id   AF-A0A345VJJ7-F1
#
_cell.length_a   1.000
_cell.length_b   1.000
_cell.length_c   1.000
_cell.angle_alpha   90.00
_cell.angle_beta   90.00
_cell.angle_gamma   90.00
#
_symmetry.space_group_name_H-M   'P 1'
#
loop_
_entity.id
_entity.type
_entity.pdbx_description
1 polymer ?
#
loop_
_entity_poly.entity_id
_entity_poly.type
_entity_poly.pdbx_seq_one_letter_code
_entity_poly.pdbx_strand_id
1 'polypeptide(L)'
;MKLERLWIVGILILLVMVACSTQTRPYTGEWYAQAANGKKVKMNFKKEKVTIGEDEFSYEETGHGEFNNGRTFFTITDKQKEYTIAFPEKDNDIAMMLQPDDVEKEPNVGTILYAMHREEYPNFDDYIGRYLVK
;
A
#
# COMPACT_ATOMS: atom_id res chain seq x y z
N MET A 1 44.43 41.70 28.40
CA MET A 1 43.60 42.87 27.99
C MET A 1 43.46 42.81 26.48
N LYS A 2 42.30 42.81 25.84
CA LYS A 2 40.91 43.05 26.23
C LYS A 2 40.02 42.14 25.36
N LEU A 3 39.08 41.48 26.02
CA LEU A 3 37.80 41.01 25.49
C LEU A 3 37.13 42.23 24.80
N GLU A 4 36.58 42.13 23.59
CA GLU A 4 35.12 42.06 23.38
C GLU A 4 34.87 42.41 21.91
N ARG A 5 34.14 41.56 21.18
CA ARG A 5 32.93 41.92 20.44
C ARG A 5 32.46 40.75 19.58
N LEU A 6 31.40 40.13 20.10
CA LEU A 6 30.22 39.62 19.41
C LEU A 6 30.49 38.77 18.16
N TRP A 7 30.20 37.46 18.22
CA TRP A 7 28.88 36.95 17.79
C TRP A 7 28.45 37.58 16.46
N ILE A 8 28.52 36.84 15.36
CA ILE A 8 27.50 36.77 14.30
C ILE A 8 28.04 35.88 13.17
N VAL A 9 27.23 34.86 12.84
CA VAL A 9 27.29 33.94 11.68
C VAL A 9 28.29 32.77 11.71
N GLY A 10 28.42 32.10 12.85
CA GLY A 10 28.55 30.64 12.81
C GLY A 10 27.17 30.04 12.53
N ILE A 11 27.13 28.98 11.70
CA ILE A 11 25.95 28.19 11.31
C ILE A 11 25.17 28.77 10.11
N LEU A 12 25.77 28.55 8.93
CA LEU A 12 25.04 28.37 7.68
C LEU A 12 24.19 27.09 7.85
N ILE A 13 22.95 27.26 8.32
CA ILE A 13 21.97 26.17 8.44
C ILE A 13 21.76 25.60 7.04
N LEU A 14 22.24 24.38 6.83
CA LEU A 14 21.79 23.47 5.77
C LEU A 14 20.28 23.24 6.00
N LEU A 15 19.44 24.14 5.50
CA LEU A 15 18.02 23.88 5.30
C LEU A 15 17.90 22.95 4.09
N VAL A 16 18.28 21.69 4.26
CA VAL A 16 17.77 20.62 3.39
C VAL A 16 16.32 20.43 3.82
N MET A 17 15.43 21.26 3.27
CA MET A 17 14.02 20.90 3.24
C MET A 17 13.95 19.62 2.42
N VAL A 18 13.91 18.48 3.11
CA VAL A 18 13.41 17.24 2.54
C VAL A 18 11.95 17.52 2.24
N ALA A 19 11.69 18.00 1.02
CA ALA A 19 10.37 17.92 0.44
C ALA A 19 10.07 16.41 0.39
N CYS A 20 9.44 15.91 1.44
CA CYS A 20 8.80 14.62 1.44
C CYS A 20 7.66 14.81 0.45
N SER A 21 7.93 14.54 -0.83
CA SER A 21 6.89 14.45 -1.83
C SER A 21 5.86 13.51 -1.23
N THR A 22 4.65 14.00 -0.97
CA THR A 22 3.53 13.17 -0.56
C THR A 22 3.16 12.33 -1.76
N GLN A 23 3.99 11.32 -2.07
CA GLN A 23 3.75 10.36 -3.12
C GLN A 23 2.53 9.58 -2.66
N THR A 24 1.38 9.93 -3.25
CA THR A 24 0.14 9.23 -2.97
C THR A 24 0.31 7.83 -3.53
N ARG A 25 0.30 6.83 -2.66
CA ARG A 25 0.44 5.43 -3.06
C ARG A 25 -0.76 5.02 -3.91
N PRO A 26 -0.58 4.21 -4.96
CA PRO A 26 -1.65 3.82 -5.87
C PRO A 26 -2.77 3.04 -5.18
N TYR A 27 -2.54 2.44 -4.01
CA TYR A 27 -3.58 1.78 -3.21
C TYR A 27 -4.42 2.76 -2.37
N THR A 28 -4.01 4.02 -2.21
CA THR A 28 -4.73 5.00 -1.38
C THR A 28 -6.10 5.32 -1.99
N GLY A 29 -7.10 5.54 -1.15
CA GLY A 29 -8.46 5.92 -1.54
C GLY A 29 -9.48 4.80 -1.40
N GLU A 30 -10.62 4.99 -2.03
CA GLU A 30 -11.76 4.06 -1.95
C GLU A 30 -11.61 2.90 -2.93
N TRP A 31 -12.12 1.75 -2.50
CA TRP A 31 -12.12 0.50 -3.23
C TRP A 31 -13.42 -0.27 -2.96
N TYR A 32 -13.96 -0.82 -4.03
CA TYR A 32 -15.03 -1.80 -3.98
C TYR A 32 -14.39 -3.17 -3.98
N ALA A 33 -14.61 -3.94 -2.92
CA ALA A 33 -13.96 -5.23 -2.73
C ALA A 33 -14.98 -6.36 -2.60
N GLN A 34 -14.60 -7.54 -3.08
CA GLN A 34 -15.33 -8.78 -2.82
C GLN A 34 -14.37 -9.82 -2.22
N ALA A 35 -14.79 -10.46 -1.14
CA ALA A 35 -14.06 -11.57 -0.52
C ALA A 35 -14.39 -12.91 -1.20
N ALA A 36 -13.58 -13.94 -0.92
CA ALA A 36 -13.76 -15.29 -1.46
C ALA A 36 -15.13 -15.93 -1.19
N ASN A 37 -15.82 -15.50 -0.12
CA ASN A 37 -17.18 -15.97 0.20
C ASN A 37 -18.29 -15.16 -0.50
N GLY A 38 -17.93 -14.31 -1.47
CA GLY A 38 -18.85 -13.43 -2.19
C GLY A 38 -19.27 -12.16 -1.45
N LYS A 39 -18.86 -11.98 -0.18
CA LYS A 39 -19.19 -10.79 0.62
C LYS A 39 -18.58 -9.54 -0.01
N LYS A 40 -19.43 -8.57 -0.31
CA LYS A 40 -19.05 -7.25 -0.82
C LYS A 40 -18.74 -6.31 0.35
N VAL A 41 -17.63 -5.57 0.26
CA VAL A 41 -17.20 -4.61 1.27
C VAL A 41 -16.56 -3.39 0.62
N LYS A 42 -16.74 -2.22 1.21
CA LYS A 42 -15.98 -1.02 0.82
C LYS A 42 -14.72 -0.93 1.66
N MET A 43 -13.60 -0.65 1.01
CA MET A 43 -12.33 -0.39 1.67
C MET A 43 -11.89 1.05 1.41
N ASN A 44 -11.31 1.71 2.40
CA ASN A 44 -10.73 3.04 2.23
C ASN A 44 -9.33 3.06 2.83
N PHE A 45 -8.31 3.10 1.98
CA PHE A 45 -6.92 3.17 2.40
C PHE A 45 -6.47 4.62 2.56
N LYS A 46 -5.88 4.91 3.70
CA LYS A 46 -5.17 6.15 4.04
C LYS A 46 -3.77 5.75 4.50
N LYS A 47 -2.83 6.70 4.51
CA LYS A 47 -1.38 6.49 4.76
C LYS A 47 -1.01 5.36 5.75
N GLU A 48 -1.71 5.24 6.88
CA GLU A 48 -1.40 4.28 7.97
C GLU A 48 -2.66 3.57 8.49
N LYS A 49 -3.78 3.69 7.77
CA LYS A 49 -5.09 3.19 8.21
C LYS A 49 -5.91 2.71 7.05
N VAL A 50 -6.62 1.61 7.25
CA VAL A 50 -7.63 1.12 6.31
C VAL A 50 -8.95 0.92 7.04
N THR A 51 -10.02 1.44 6.45
CA THR A 51 -11.38 1.10 6.87
C THR A 51 -11.89 -0.02 5.98
N ILE A 52 -12.40 -1.10 6.57
CA ILE A 52 -13.00 -2.24 5.85
C ILE A 52 -14.43 -2.40 6.37
N GLY A 53 -15.40 -1.93 5.59
CA GLY A 53 -16.78 -1.82 6.07
C GLY A 53 -16.88 -0.76 7.17
N GLU A 54 -17.20 -1.20 8.39
CA GLU A 54 -17.30 -0.32 9.58
C GLU A 54 -16.05 -0.39 10.47
N ASP A 55 -15.18 -1.37 10.24
CA ASP A 55 -14.01 -1.63 11.07
C ASP A 55 -12.80 -0.82 10.56
N GLU A 56 -12.03 -0.23 11.48
CA GLU A 56 -10.79 0.49 11.19
C GLU A 56 -9.57 -0.32 11.69
N PHE A 57 -8.58 -0.47 10.82
CA PHE A 57 -7.32 -1.15 11.08
C PHE A 57 -6.15 -0.20 10.83
N SER A 58 -5.17 -0.20 11.74
CA SER A 58 -3.88 0.47 11.55
C SER A 58 -2.93 -0.47 10.82
N TYR A 59 -2.11 0.06 9.93
CA TYR A 59 -1.04 -0.72 9.29
C TYR A 59 0.21 0.12 9.06
N GLU A 60 1.34 -0.55 8.90
CA GLU A 60 2.59 0.05 8.45
C GLU A 60 2.96 -0.51 7.08
N GLU A 61 3.39 0.34 6.15
CA GLU A 61 3.94 -0.10 4.86
C GLU A 61 5.36 -0.61 5.09
N THR A 62 5.60 -1.90 4.82
CA THR A 62 6.87 -2.57 5.09
C THR A 62 7.72 -2.77 3.84
N GLY A 63 7.14 -2.60 2.65
CA GLY A 63 7.83 -2.85 1.40
C GLY A 63 7.03 -2.45 0.18
N HIS A 64 7.74 -2.32 -0.94
CA HIS A 64 7.16 -2.15 -2.27
C HIS A 64 8.07 -2.81 -3.30
N GLY A 65 7.48 -3.21 -4.42
CA GLY A 65 8.25 -3.80 -5.51
C GLY A 65 7.47 -3.83 -6.82
N GLU A 66 8.14 -4.34 -7.83
CA GLU A 66 7.57 -4.57 -9.15
C GLU A 66 7.68 -6.05 -9.51
N PHE A 67 6.63 -6.58 -10.12
CA PHE A 67 6.67 -7.83 -10.85
C PHE A 67 7.07 -7.59 -12.30
N ASN A 68 7.33 -8.69 -13.01
CA ASN A 68 7.51 -8.69 -14.45
C ASN A 68 6.35 -7.94 -15.16
N ASN A 69 6.70 -7.22 -16.22
CA ASN A 69 5.78 -6.42 -17.05
C ASN A 69 5.24 -5.13 -16.41
N GLY A 70 5.84 -4.65 -15.31
CA GLY A 70 5.52 -3.35 -14.70
C GLY A 70 4.26 -3.36 -13.83
N ARG A 71 3.92 -4.52 -13.29
CA ARG A 71 2.89 -4.68 -12.25
C ARG A 71 3.54 -4.37 -10.92
N THR A 72 2.85 -3.73 -9.99
CA THR A 72 3.45 -3.29 -8.71
C THR A 72 2.81 -4.01 -7.53
N PHE A 73 3.51 -4.02 -6.41
CA PHE A 73 2.94 -4.44 -5.14
C PHE A 73 3.49 -3.65 -3.96
N PHE A 74 2.71 -3.67 -2.88
CA PHE A 74 3.05 -3.05 -1.61
C PHE A 74 2.75 -4.06 -0.51
N THR A 75 3.68 -4.21 0.44
CA THR A 75 3.48 -5.05 1.62
C THR A 75 3.13 -4.15 2.79
N ILE A 76 2.14 -4.56 3.58
CA ILE A 76 1.68 -3.87 4.77
C ILE A 76 1.59 -4.84 5.94
N THR A 77 1.80 -4.35 7.15
CA THR A 77 1.73 -5.14 8.38
C THR A 77 0.74 -4.55 9.37
N ASP A 78 -0.20 -5.35 9.85
CA ASP A 78 -1.11 -5.04 10.98
C ASP A 78 -0.91 -6.08 12.07
N LYS A 79 -0.44 -5.64 13.26
CA LYS A 79 -0.28 -6.49 14.46
C LYS A 79 0.40 -7.84 14.17
N GLN A 80 1.56 -7.80 13.49
CA GLN A 80 2.36 -8.97 13.10
C GLN A 80 1.76 -9.84 11.98
N LYS A 81 0.62 -9.44 11.40
CA LYS A 81 0.10 -10.07 10.18
C LYS A 81 0.53 -9.27 8.97
N GLU A 82 1.03 -9.96 7.98
CA GLU A 82 1.56 -9.39 6.75
C GLU A 82 0.54 -9.58 5.63
N TYR A 83 0.39 -8.55 4.81
CA TYR A 83 -0.49 -8.55 3.66
C TYR A 83 0.22 -7.89 2.48
N THR A 84 -0.18 -8.28 1.29
CA THR A 84 0.28 -7.67 0.04
C THR A 84 -0.91 -7.13 -0.73
N ILE A 85 -0.77 -5.89 -1.19
CA ILE A 85 -1.67 -5.25 -2.16
C ILE A 85 -0.97 -5.31 -3.51
N ALA A 86 -1.45 -6.20 -4.39
CA ALA A 86 -0.89 -6.44 -5.71
C ALA A 86 -1.73 -5.78 -6.80
N PHE A 87 -1.08 -5.06 -7.72
CA PHE A 87 -1.67 -4.42 -8.89
C PHE A 87 -1.38 -5.26 -10.13
N PRO A 88 -2.35 -6.04 -10.65
CA PRO A 88 -2.13 -6.89 -11.81
C PRO A 88 -2.10 -6.11 -13.14
N GLU A 89 -2.47 -4.84 -13.13
CA GLU A 89 -2.49 -3.93 -14.30
C GLU A 89 -1.79 -2.60 -13.97
N LYS A 90 -1.48 -1.80 -15.01
CA LYS A 90 -0.69 -0.56 -14.87
C LYS A 90 -1.51 0.68 -14.53
N ASP A 91 -2.81 0.68 -14.84
CA ASP A 91 -3.73 1.78 -14.54
C ASP A 91 -4.04 1.90 -13.05
N ASN A 92 -3.77 0.84 -12.27
CA ASN A 92 -4.05 0.73 -10.84
C ASN A 92 -5.53 0.85 -10.47
N ASP A 93 -6.43 0.55 -11.43
CA ASP A 93 -7.87 0.50 -11.17
C ASP A 93 -8.30 -0.83 -10.55
N ILE A 94 -7.46 -1.85 -10.71
CA ILE A 94 -7.62 -3.18 -10.15
C ILE A 94 -6.50 -3.45 -9.13
N ALA A 95 -6.88 -4.03 -8.00
CA ALA A 95 -5.93 -4.56 -7.02
C ALA A 95 -6.44 -5.87 -6.40
N MET A 96 -5.52 -6.61 -5.79
CA MET A 96 -5.82 -7.79 -4.99
C MET A 96 -5.12 -7.66 -3.65
N MET A 97 -5.84 -7.95 -2.56
CA MET A 97 -5.25 -8.05 -1.24
C MET A 97 -5.12 -9.53 -0.87
N LEU A 98 -3.91 -9.95 -0.52
CA LEU A 98 -3.59 -11.32 -0.17
C LEU A 98 -2.74 -11.38 1.09
N GLN A 99 -2.82 -12.50 1.79
CA GLN A 99 -1.87 -12.87 2.84
C GLN A 99 -0.79 -13.73 2.17
N PRO A 100 0.47 -13.26 2.08
CA PRO A 100 1.53 -14.01 1.42
C PRO A 100 1.92 -15.23 2.25
N ASP A 101 2.40 -16.28 1.56
CA ASP A 101 2.93 -17.48 2.21
C ASP A 101 4.33 -17.20 2.82
N ASP A 102 5.13 -16.38 2.15
CA ASP A 102 6.43 -15.86 2.60
C ASP A 102 6.61 -14.44 2.04
N VAL A 103 6.47 -13.41 2.89
CA VAL A 103 6.54 -12.01 2.44
C VAL A 103 7.93 -11.62 1.92
N GLU A 104 9.00 -12.26 2.41
CA GLU A 104 10.37 -11.88 2.06
C GLU A 104 10.80 -12.48 0.72
N LYS A 105 10.36 -13.71 0.42
CA LYS A 105 10.73 -14.41 -0.82
C LYS A 105 9.67 -14.30 -1.91
N GLU A 106 8.41 -14.43 -1.56
CA GLU A 106 7.29 -14.55 -2.49
C GLU A 106 6.10 -13.68 -2.03
N PRO A 107 6.28 -12.34 -1.91
CA PRO A 107 5.25 -11.44 -1.38
C PRO A 107 3.93 -11.47 -2.15
N ASN A 108 3.90 -12.04 -3.35
CA ASN A 108 2.74 -12.09 -4.23
C ASN A 108 2.11 -13.47 -4.39
N VAL A 109 2.64 -14.46 -3.69
CA VAL A 109 2.10 -15.82 -3.67
C VAL A 109 1.49 -16.04 -2.29
N GLY A 110 0.23 -16.44 -2.26
CA GLY A 110 -0.46 -16.77 -1.01
C GLY A 110 -1.97 -16.76 -1.15
N THR A 111 -2.64 -16.63 -0.01
CA THR A 111 -4.10 -16.70 0.07
C THR A 111 -4.73 -15.35 -0.20
N ILE A 112 -5.53 -15.26 -1.26
CA ILE A 112 -6.20 -14.01 -1.62
C ILE A 112 -7.43 -13.81 -0.78
N LEU A 113 -7.51 -12.63 -0.18
CA LEU A 113 -8.57 -12.24 0.74
C LEU A 113 -9.62 -11.42 0.02
N TYR A 114 -9.20 -10.52 -0.88
CA TYR A 114 -10.09 -9.60 -1.57
C TYR A 114 -9.64 -9.35 -3.02
N ALA A 115 -10.61 -9.40 -3.94
CA ALA A 115 -10.51 -8.74 -5.23
C ALA A 115 -11.03 -7.30 -5.08
N MET A 116 -10.34 -6.33 -5.68
CA MET A 116 -10.63 -4.90 -5.50
C MET A 116 -10.68 -4.17 -6.84
N HIS A 117 -11.63 -3.24 -6.97
CA HIS A 117 -11.74 -2.32 -8.11
C HIS A 117 -12.14 -0.91 -7.66
N ARG A 118 -11.77 0.11 -8.43
CA ARG A 118 -12.03 1.52 -8.08
C ARG A 118 -13.49 1.95 -8.20
N GLU A 119 -14.23 1.38 -9.14
CA GLU A 119 -15.56 1.90 -9.51
C GLU A 119 -16.73 0.99 -9.15
N GLU A 120 -16.51 -0.33 -9.10
CA GLU A 120 -17.58 -1.32 -8.94
C GLU A 120 -17.13 -2.57 -8.20
N TYR A 121 -18.07 -3.33 -7.63
CA TYR A 121 -17.74 -4.57 -6.93
C TYR A 121 -17.28 -5.65 -7.90
N PRO A 122 -16.03 -6.12 -7.81
CA PRO A 122 -15.55 -7.20 -8.67
C PRO A 122 -16.23 -8.52 -8.32
N ASN A 123 -16.18 -9.47 -9.25
CA ASN A 123 -16.43 -10.88 -8.96
C ASN A 123 -15.10 -11.56 -8.60
N PHE A 124 -14.98 -12.05 -7.36
CA PHE A 124 -13.77 -12.66 -6.84
C PHE A 124 -13.29 -13.81 -7.75
N ASP A 125 -14.15 -14.77 -8.05
CA ASP A 125 -13.76 -15.97 -8.81
C ASP A 125 -13.29 -15.62 -10.23
N ASP A 126 -14.00 -14.69 -10.89
CA ASP A 126 -13.63 -14.20 -12.23
C ASP A 126 -12.29 -13.45 -12.19
N TYR A 127 -12.06 -12.63 -11.15
CA TYR A 127 -10.83 -11.88 -10.96
C TYR A 127 -9.63 -12.80 -10.75
N ILE A 128 -9.79 -13.81 -9.88
CA ILE A 128 -8.71 -14.76 -9.61
C ILE A 128 -8.35 -15.53 -10.88
N GLY A 129 -9.36 -16.05 -11.60
CA GLY A 129 -9.16 -16.76 -12.86
C GLY A 129 -8.46 -15.94 -13.93
N ARG A 130 -8.71 -14.62 -13.97
CA ARG A 130 -8.12 -13.72 -14.97
C ARG A 130 -6.66 -13.37 -14.70
N TYR A 131 -6.29 -13.15 -13.43
CA TYR A 131 -5.01 -12.51 -13.10
C TYR A 131 -3.95 -13.42 -12.50
N LEU A 132 -4.30 -14.63 -12.03
CA LEU A 132 -3.35 -15.50 -11.34
C LEU A 132 -3.09 -16.82 -12.06
N VAL A 133 -3.96 -17.24 -12.97
CA VAL A 133 -3.83 -18.52 -13.69
C VAL A 133 -3.12 -18.32 -15.04
N LYS A 134 -2.05 -17.52 -15.10
CA LYS A 134 -1.28 -17.31 -16.33
C LYS A 134 0.20 -17.60 -16.17
#